data_AF-A0A7G9FY25-F1
#
_entry.id   AF-A0A7G9FY25-F1
#
_cell.length_a   1.000
_cell.length_b   1.000
_cell.length_c   1.000
_cell.angle_alpha   90.00
_cell.angle_beta   90.00
_cell.angle_gamma   90.00
#
_symmetry.space_group_name_H-M   'P 1'
#
loop_
_entity.id
_entity.type
_entity.pdbx_description
1 polymer ?
#
loop_
_entity_poly.entity_id
_entity_poly.type
_entity_poly.pdbx_seq_one_letter_code
_entity_poly.pdbx_strand_id
1 'polypeptide(L)'
;MDKYNENLTDVKEIFRKGDLRAIPKPLLKWYDNNRRILPWREQPTPYRVWVSEIMLQQTRVEAVKPYFQRFMDTLPDIAALAEAPEETLLKLWEGLGYYNRVRNLQKAAIQIMEDYAGIMPDSYEELLKLKGIGSYTAGAVSSIAYGKPNPAVDGNVLRVIARIRKDDRCISEDKVKKAVEKDLWEVIPKDRPGDFNQAMMEIGACVCIPNGAPHCEECPLRQICLAYEDGTQQQYPNKAKAKERTIEEKTILIIRDAELAVLHKRPAKGLLAGMYEFPSMKGFCTAEEVKEYLTENGLQVLRIQPLEDAKHIFSHREWHMKGYLIRVDELAPKKVGPDSADWIYIEPRETQDRYPIPSAFAAYAKGLSMQLGIPRTMF
;
A
#
# COMPACT_ATOMS: atom_id res chain seq x y z
N MET A 1 -66.72 7.81 -6.91
CA MET A 1 -66.86 7.83 -8.38
C MET A 1 -65.69 8.62 -8.91
N ASP A 2 -64.66 7.86 -9.28
CA ASP A 2 -63.32 8.32 -9.65
C ASP A 2 -63.29 9.07 -10.99
N LYS A 3 -62.37 10.02 -11.10
CA LYS A 3 -61.56 10.30 -12.31
C LYS A 3 -60.18 10.79 -11.83
N TYR A 4 -59.27 9.87 -11.49
CA TYR A 4 -58.18 9.36 -12.33
C TYR A 4 -57.22 10.42 -12.90
N ASN A 5 -56.09 10.57 -12.20
CA ASN A 5 -54.70 10.52 -12.67
C ASN A 5 -54.41 11.04 -14.08
N GLU A 6 -53.84 12.25 -14.14
CA GLU A 6 -52.99 12.67 -15.26
C GLU A 6 -51.51 12.51 -14.86
N ASN A 7 -50.85 11.60 -15.58
CA ASN A 7 -49.43 11.62 -15.96
C ASN A 7 -48.34 11.39 -14.88
N LEU A 8 -48.34 10.18 -14.33
CA LEU A 8 -47.10 9.45 -13.99
C LEU A 8 -46.55 8.79 -15.27
N THR A 9 -45.77 9.51 -16.07
CA THR A 9 -44.82 8.86 -17.01
C THR A 9 -43.55 8.50 -16.26
N ASP A 10 -43.70 7.62 -15.27
CA ASP A 10 -42.59 6.91 -14.64
C ASP A 10 -42.53 5.55 -15.35
N VAL A 11 -41.87 5.52 -16.52
CA VAL A 11 -41.50 4.26 -17.15
C VAL A 11 -40.57 3.57 -16.17
N LYS A 12 -41.09 2.67 -15.33
CA LYS A 12 -40.27 1.80 -14.48
C LYS A 12 -39.33 1.08 -15.44
N GLU A 13 -38.08 1.51 -15.51
CA GLU A 13 -37.05 0.78 -16.24
C GLU A 13 -36.96 -0.62 -15.62
N ILE A 14 -37.50 -1.61 -16.33
CA ILE A 14 -37.43 -3.02 -15.92
C ILE A 14 -36.04 -3.51 -16.32
N PHE A 15 -35.06 -3.31 -15.46
CA PHE A 15 -33.74 -3.87 -15.65
C PHE A 15 -33.75 -5.38 -15.40
N ARG A 16 -33.08 -6.14 -16.27
CA ARG A 16 -32.88 -7.58 -16.08
C ARG A 16 -31.80 -7.79 -15.01
N LYS A 17 -31.82 -8.95 -14.35
CA LYS A 17 -30.73 -9.34 -13.45
C LYS A 17 -29.41 -9.41 -14.22
N GLY A 18 -28.33 -8.95 -13.59
CA GLY A 18 -27.02 -8.80 -14.21
C GLY A 18 -26.87 -7.57 -15.13
N ASP A 19 -27.91 -6.75 -15.34
CA ASP A 19 -27.82 -5.53 -16.14
C ASP A 19 -27.15 -4.41 -15.33
N LEU A 20 -25.94 -4.02 -15.75
CA LEU A 20 -25.15 -3.03 -15.03
C LEU A 20 -25.73 -1.61 -15.12
N ARG A 21 -26.62 -1.33 -16.08
CA ARG A 21 -27.31 -0.03 -16.19
C ARG A 21 -28.22 0.25 -14.99
N ALA A 22 -28.59 -0.78 -14.25
CA ALA A 22 -29.35 -0.68 -13.01
C ALA A 22 -28.52 -0.24 -11.79
N ILE A 23 -27.19 -0.20 -11.90
CA ILE A 23 -26.29 0.08 -10.76
C ILE A 23 -26.35 1.55 -10.30
N PRO A 24 -26.21 2.57 -11.18
CA PRO A 24 -25.88 3.92 -10.74
C PRO A 24 -26.86 4.51 -9.72
N LYS A 25 -28.16 4.48 -10.01
CA LYS A 25 -29.20 5.11 -9.18
C LYS A 25 -29.29 4.54 -7.75
N PRO A 26 -29.48 3.22 -7.54
CA PRO A 26 -29.53 2.67 -6.18
C PRO A 26 -28.19 2.75 -5.46
N LEU A 27 -27.06 2.61 -6.16
CA LEU A 27 -25.74 2.68 -5.57
C LEU A 27 -25.39 4.08 -5.07
N LEU A 28 -25.63 5.12 -5.87
CA LEU A 28 -25.38 6.50 -5.49
C LEU A 28 -26.26 6.91 -4.30
N LYS A 29 -27.55 6.53 -4.31
CA LYS A 29 -28.45 6.78 -3.17
C LYS A 29 -27.93 6.12 -1.89
N TRP A 30 -27.41 4.90 -1.97
CA TRP A 30 -26.80 4.24 -0.82
C TRP A 30 -25.52 4.97 -0.37
N TYR A 31 -24.66 5.34 -1.31
CA TYR A 31 -23.40 6.02 -1.02
C TYR A 31 -23.59 7.35 -0.30
N ASP A 32 -24.57 8.16 -0.71
CA ASP A 32 -24.91 9.43 -0.06
C ASP A 32 -25.22 9.29 1.43
N ASN A 33 -25.78 8.14 1.84
CA ASN A 33 -26.17 7.87 3.22
C ASN A 33 -25.15 7.05 4.03
N ASN A 34 -24.22 6.35 3.36
CA ASN A 34 -23.38 5.33 4.00
C ASN A 34 -21.87 5.53 3.79
N ARG A 35 -21.44 6.49 2.96
CA ARG A 35 -20.00 6.71 2.71
C ARG A 35 -19.27 7.05 4.00
N ARG A 36 -18.10 6.44 4.18
CA ARG A 36 -17.21 6.82 5.29
C ARG A 36 -16.60 8.19 5.03
N ILE A 37 -16.48 8.98 6.09
CA ILE A 37 -15.74 10.24 6.13
C ILE A 37 -14.25 9.90 6.12
N LEU A 38 -13.54 10.33 5.08
CA LEU A 38 -12.11 10.05 4.88
C LEU A 38 -11.37 11.34 4.51
N PRO A 39 -10.13 11.57 5.01
CA PRO A 39 -9.41 12.84 4.81
C PRO A 39 -9.24 13.26 3.35
N TRP A 40 -9.08 12.30 2.44
CA TRP A 40 -8.92 12.53 1.00
C TRP A 40 -10.25 12.75 0.25
N ARG A 41 -11.40 12.48 0.88
CA ARG A 41 -12.74 12.71 0.29
C ARG A 41 -13.29 14.10 0.56
N GLU A 42 -12.96 14.69 1.71
CA GLU A 42 -13.48 16.02 2.10
C GLU A 42 -12.93 17.15 1.21
N GLN A 43 -11.69 16.98 0.70
CA GLN A 43 -11.05 17.91 -0.23
C GLN A 43 -10.37 17.12 -1.35
N PRO A 44 -11.12 16.75 -2.41
CA PRO A 44 -10.65 15.84 -3.45
C PRO A 44 -9.85 16.58 -4.54
N THR A 45 -8.80 17.32 -4.17
CA THR A 45 -7.92 17.92 -5.18
C THR A 45 -7.17 16.82 -5.95
N PRO A 46 -6.74 17.05 -7.20
CA PRO A 46 -6.06 16.04 -8.02
C PRO A 46 -4.88 15.39 -7.31
N TYR A 47 -4.04 16.21 -6.66
CA TYR A 47 -2.89 15.76 -5.88
C TYR A 47 -3.30 14.88 -4.68
N ARG A 48 -4.29 15.32 -3.89
CA ARG A 48 -4.77 14.58 -2.70
C ARG A 48 -5.39 13.25 -3.08
N VAL A 49 -6.23 13.24 -4.12
CA VAL A 49 -6.82 12.02 -4.66
C VAL A 49 -5.71 11.09 -5.12
N TRP A 50 -4.79 11.57 -5.97
CA TRP A 50 -3.70 10.77 -6.50
C TRP A 50 -2.86 10.11 -5.41
N VAL A 51 -2.38 10.88 -4.41
CA VAL A 51 -1.57 10.34 -3.32
C VAL A 51 -2.35 9.28 -2.52
N SER A 52 -3.61 9.56 -2.19
CA SER A 52 -4.45 8.61 -1.45
C SER A 52 -4.66 7.30 -2.21
N GLU A 53 -4.90 7.38 -3.53
CA GLU A 53 -5.10 6.21 -4.39
C GLU A 53 -3.85 5.37 -4.50
N ILE A 54 -2.66 5.98 -4.58
CA ILE A 54 -1.39 5.25 -4.55
C ILE A 54 -1.18 4.59 -3.18
N MET A 55 -1.48 5.27 -2.07
CA MET A 55 -1.37 4.68 -0.73
C MET A 55 -2.33 3.49 -0.52
N LEU A 56 -3.56 3.57 -1.03
CA LEU A 56 -4.59 2.55 -0.89
C LEU A 56 -4.35 1.27 -1.72
N GLN A 57 -3.41 1.30 -2.66
CA GLN A 57 -3.00 0.09 -3.38
C GLN A 57 -2.48 -0.98 -2.40
N GLN A 58 -3.20 -2.09 -2.29
CA GLN A 58 -2.86 -3.21 -1.39
C GLN A 58 -2.71 -2.82 0.09
N THR A 59 -3.28 -1.69 0.52
CA THR A 59 -3.22 -1.19 1.89
C THR A 59 -4.61 -0.88 2.42
N ARG A 60 -4.90 -1.19 3.68
CA ARG A 60 -6.22 -0.95 4.29
C ARG A 60 -6.41 0.53 4.61
N VAL A 61 -7.65 1.03 4.44
CA VAL A 61 -8.03 2.44 4.69
C VAL A 61 -7.57 2.95 6.05
N GLU A 62 -7.83 2.22 7.13
CA GLU A 62 -7.47 2.65 8.49
C GLU A 62 -5.95 2.81 8.69
N ALA A 63 -5.15 1.95 8.05
CA ALA A 63 -3.70 2.07 8.10
C ALA A 63 -3.20 3.30 7.32
N VAL A 64 -3.91 3.73 6.26
CA VAL A 64 -3.49 4.85 5.40
C VAL A 64 -3.74 6.21 6.05
N LYS A 65 -4.80 6.38 6.85
CA LYS A 65 -5.19 7.68 7.44
C LYS A 65 -4.03 8.48 8.06
N PRO A 66 -3.24 7.93 9.03
CA PRO A 66 -2.15 8.70 9.64
C PRO A 66 -0.99 8.97 8.67
N TYR A 67 -0.79 8.11 7.67
CA TYR A 67 0.25 8.29 6.66
C TYR A 67 -0.11 9.36 5.65
N PHE A 68 -1.37 9.39 5.23
CA PHE A 68 -1.87 10.43 4.35
C PHE A 68 -1.74 11.80 5.02
N GLN A 69 -2.14 11.91 6.30
CA GLN A 69 -2.04 13.17 7.04
C GLN A 69 -0.60 13.68 7.10
N ARG A 70 0.35 12.89 7.62
CA ARG A 70 1.77 13.31 7.71
C ARG A 70 2.40 13.63 6.35
N PHE A 71 1.99 12.91 5.30
CA PHE A 71 2.48 13.13 3.95
C PHE A 71 1.97 14.46 3.39
N MET A 72 0.68 14.77 3.57
CA MET A 72 0.10 16.06 3.16
C MET A 72 0.67 17.23 3.97
N ASP A 73 0.97 17.04 5.25
CA ASP A 73 1.55 18.09 6.09
C ASP A 73 2.99 18.44 5.67
N THR A 74 3.76 17.44 5.20
CA THR A 74 5.17 17.62 4.79
C THR A 74 5.31 17.97 3.31
N LEU A 75 4.50 17.34 2.45
CA LEU A 75 4.52 17.46 0.99
C LEU A 75 3.12 17.87 0.52
N PRO A 76 2.76 19.16 0.66
CA PRO A 76 1.37 19.63 0.46
C PRO A 76 0.94 19.67 -1.02
N ASP A 77 1.88 19.67 -1.95
CA ASP A 77 1.61 19.78 -3.39
C ASP A 77 2.61 18.99 -4.26
N ILE A 78 2.40 19.07 -5.59
CA ILE A 78 3.19 18.36 -6.59
C ILE A 78 4.64 18.86 -6.63
N ALA A 79 4.87 20.17 -6.42
CA ALA A 79 6.21 20.75 -6.44
C ALA A 79 7.03 20.24 -5.25
N ALA A 80 6.45 20.28 -4.05
CA ALA A 80 7.06 19.74 -2.84
C ALA A 80 7.39 18.26 -2.98
N LEU A 81 6.48 17.45 -3.55
CA LEU A 81 6.73 16.04 -3.83
C LEU A 81 7.87 15.82 -4.84
N ALA A 82 7.93 16.63 -5.90
CA ALA A 82 8.96 16.51 -6.92
C ALA A 82 10.36 16.81 -6.35
N GLU A 83 10.47 17.84 -5.52
CA GLU A 83 11.75 18.31 -4.92
C GLU A 83 12.19 17.52 -3.69
N ALA A 84 11.31 16.71 -3.10
CA ALA A 84 11.59 15.99 -1.86
C ALA A 84 12.82 15.07 -1.96
N PRO A 85 13.77 15.13 -1.00
CA PRO A 85 14.85 14.16 -0.92
C PRO A 85 14.33 12.72 -0.78
N GLU A 86 15.03 11.75 -1.37
CA GLU A 86 14.61 10.33 -1.34
C GLU A 86 14.43 9.81 0.10
N GLU A 87 15.31 10.20 1.02
CA GLU A 87 15.25 9.79 2.43
C GLU A 87 13.98 10.30 3.11
N THR A 88 13.58 11.56 2.86
CA THR A 88 12.33 12.13 3.35
C THR A 88 11.13 11.35 2.82
N LEU A 89 11.11 11.01 1.53
CA LEU A 89 10.03 10.22 0.92
C LEU A 89 9.92 8.82 1.51
N LEU A 90 11.06 8.12 1.65
CA LEU A 90 11.08 6.78 2.25
C LEU A 90 10.67 6.82 3.71
N LYS A 91 11.03 7.86 4.45
CA LYS A 91 10.61 8.03 5.85
C LYS A 91 9.12 8.30 5.97
N LEU A 92 8.56 9.19 5.14
CA LEU A 92 7.11 9.44 5.08
C LEU A 92 6.32 8.19 4.65
N TRP A 93 6.93 7.25 3.93
CA TRP A 93 6.34 5.99 3.49
C TRP A 93 6.67 4.78 4.37
N GLU A 94 7.55 4.95 5.36
CA GLU A 94 8.06 3.89 6.23
C GLU A 94 6.92 3.20 6.95
N GLY A 95 6.73 1.90 6.65
CA GLY A 95 5.67 1.07 7.22
C GLY A 95 4.50 0.76 6.29
N LEU A 96 4.29 1.53 5.21
CA LEU A 96 3.23 1.22 4.21
C LEU A 96 3.59 0.05 3.28
N GLY A 97 4.89 -0.26 3.17
CA GLY A 97 5.38 -1.24 2.22
C GLY A 97 5.26 -0.81 0.75
N TYR A 98 5.78 -1.66 -0.16
CA TYR A 98 5.81 -1.40 -1.60
C TYR A 98 6.43 -0.03 -1.96
N TYR A 99 7.64 0.25 -1.48
CA TYR A 99 8.34 1.54 -1.63
C TYR A 99 8.56 2.02 -3.07
N ASN A 100 8.43 1.15 -4.07
CA ASN A 100 8.42 1.60 -5.46
C ASN A 100 7.22 2.49 -5.80
N ARG A 101 6.13 2.42 -5.03
CA ARG A 101 4.97 3.30 -5.17
C ARG A 101 5.36 4.76 -4.95
N VAL A 102 5.98 5.09 -3.82
CA VAL A 102 6.40 6.48 -3.54
C VAL A 102 7.47 6.98 -4.50
N ARG A 103 8.37 6.11 -4.96
CA ARG A 103 9.35 6.47 -5.99
C ARG A 103 8.71 6.78 -7.34
N ASN A 104 7.73 5.98 -7.76
CA ASN A 104 7.00 6.26 -9.00
C ASN A 104 6.12 7.52 -8.85
N LEU A 105 5.53 7.72 -7.67
CA LEU A 105 4.79 8.93 -7.31
C LEU A 105 5.67 10.19 -7.49
N GLN A 106 6.90 10.20 -6.95
CA GLN A 106 7.84 11.30 -7.18
C GLN A 106 8.23 11.44 -8.65
N LYS A 107 8.56 10.35 -9.35
CA LYS A 107 8.92 10.42 -10.78
C LYS A 107 7.81 11.04 -11.63
N ALA A 108 6.56 10.69 -11.36
CA ALA A 108 5.42 11.31 -12.01
C ALA A 108 5.22 12.77 -11.58
N ALA A 109 5.54 13.14 -10.34
CA ALA A 109 5.48 14.54 -9.91
C ALA A 109 6.51 15.39 -10.66
N ILE A 110 7.75 14.91 -10.78
CA ILE A 110 8.80 15.52 -11.60
C ILE A 110 8.31 15.67 -13.05
N GLN A 111 7.75 14.60 -13.62
CA GLN A 111 7.19 14.64 -14.96
C GLN A 111 6.06 15.68 -15.11
N ILE A 112 5.18 15.83 -14.11
CA ILE A 112 4.13 16.85 -14.12
C ILE A 112 4.73 18.26 -14.08
N MET A 113 5.80 18.47 -13.32
CA MET A 113 6.52 19.76 -13.30
C MET A 113 7.13 20.10 -14.67
N GLU A 114 7.76 19.12 -15.31
CA GLU A 114 8.46 19.27 -16.59
C GLU A 114 7.51 19.39 -17.79
N ASP A 115 6.58 18.45 -17.93
CA ASP A 115 5.73 18.30 -19.13
C ASP A 115 4.42 19.13 -19.03
N TYR A 116 3.97 19.45 -17.82
CA TYR A 116 2.65 20.06 -17.58
C TYR A 116 2.70 21.30 -16.65
N ALA A 117 3.88 21.90 -16.47
CA ALA A 117 4.09 23.12 -15.67
C ALA A 117 3.52 23.02 -14.23
N GLY A 118 3.60 21.83 -13.62
CA GLY A 118 3.14 21.58 -12.25
C GLY A 118 1.63 21.36 -12.11
N ILE A 119 0.88 21.36 -13.21
CA ILE A 119 -0.57 21.12 -13.21
C ILE A 119 -0.83 19.68 -13.65
N MET A 120 -1.44 18.88 -12.78
CA MET A 120 -1.80 17.50 -13.13
C MET A 120 -2.83 17.49 -14.27
N PRO A 121 -2.64 16.73 -15.36
CA PRO A 121 -3.58 16.72 -16.47
C PRO A 121 -4.95 16.14 -16.06
N ASP A 122 -6.03 16.62 -16.70
CA ASP A 122 -7.41 16.24 -16.36
C ASP A 122 -7.97 15.07 -17.19
N SER A 123 -7.33 14.76 -18.32
CA SER A 123 -7.76 13.69 -19.22
C SER A 123 -7.19 12.33 -18.82
N TYR A 124 -7.98 11.29 -19.09
CA TYR A 124 -7.59 9.92 -18.78
C TYR A 124 -6.34 9.49 -19.57
N GLU A 125 -6.26 9.90 -20.84
CA GLU A 125 -5.19 9.56 -21.77
C GLU A 125 -3.87 10.19 -21.35
N GLU A 126 -3.86 11.45 -20.90
CA GLU A 126 -2.63 12.10 -20.42
C GLU A 126 -2.21 11.56 -19.05
N LEU A 127 -3.16 11.29 -18.15
CA LEU A 127 -2.87 10.65 -16.86
C LEU A 127 -2.19 9.29 -17.02
N LEU A 128 -2.59 8.49 -18.03
CA LEU A 128 -1.97 7.19 -18.33
C LEU A 128 -0.51 7.28 -18.80
N LYS A 129 -0.06 8.44 -19.29
CA LYS A 129 1.34 8.64 -19.70
C LYS A 129 2.26 8.85 -18.50
N LEU A 130 1.71 9.19 -17.33
CA LEU A 130 2.49 9.48 -16.14
C LEU A 130 3.04 8.21 -15.49
N LYS A 131 4.28 8.27 -15.01
CA LYS A 131 4.95 7.10 -14.43
C LYS A 131 4.19 6.51 -13.23
N GLY A 132 3.81 5.24 -13.34
CA GLY A 132 3.15 4.53 -12.24
C GLY A 132 1.65 4.79 -12.10
N ILE A 133 1.06 5.56 -13.03
CA ILE A 133 -0.38 5.70 -13.16
C ILE A 133 -0.89 4.68 -14.18
N GLY A 134 -1.69 3.72 -13.71
CA GLY A 134 -2.41 2.77 -14.56
C GLY A 134 -3.89 3.13 -14.72
N SER A 135 -4.64 2.30 -15.45
CA SER A 135 -6.08 2.52 -15.75
C SER A 135 -6.91 2.87 -14.53
N TYR A 136 -6.69 2.16 -13.41
CA TYR A 136 -7.38 2.41 -12.15
C TYR A 136 -7.15 3.83 -11.64
N THR A 137 -5.88 4.24 -11.49
CA THR A 137 -5.54 5.54 -10.90
C THR A 137 -5.90 6.68 -11.84
N ALA A 138 -5.75 6.51 -13.16
CA ALA A 138 -6.21 7.48 -14.14
C ALA A 138 -7.74 7.67 -14.07
N GLY A 139 -8.51 6.57 -13.97
CA GLY A 139 -9.96 6.62 -13.78
C GLY A 139 -10.35 7.29 -12.47
N ALA A 140 -9.69 6.94 -11.37
CA ALA A 140 -9.97 7.51 -10.05
C ALA A 140 -9.70 9.03 -10.01
N VAL A 141 -8.51 9.47 -10.45
CA VAL A 141 -8.16 10.90 -10.45
C VAL A 141 -9.07 11.70 -11.39
N SER A 142 -9.22 11.27 -12.64
CA SER A 142 -10.04 12.01 -13.62
C SER A 142 -11.52 12.09 -13.24
N SER A 143 -12.07 11.05 -12.60
CA SER A 143 -13.48 11.07 -12.19
C SER A 143 -13.71 11.82 -10.88
N ILE A 144 -12.87 11.61 -9.87
CA ILE A 144 -13.07 12.17 -8.53
C ILE A 144 -12.68 13.64 -8.50
N ALA A 145 -11.54 14.00 -9.07
CA ALA A 145 -11.02 15.37 -9.00
C ALA A 145 -11.50 16.25 -10.17
N TYR A 146 -11.71 15.65 -11.35
CA TYR A 146 -12.03 16.40 -12.58
C TYR A 146 -13.43 16.11 -13.15
N GLY A 147 -14.23 15.27 -12.50
CA GLY A 147 -15.61 14.98 -12.90
C GLY A 147 -15.74 14.31 -14.27
N LYS A 148 -14.69 13.65 -14.77
CA LYS A 148 -14.72 12.95 -16.06
C LYS A 148 -15.31 11.53 -15.90
N PRO A 149 -16.16 11.05 -16.80
CA PRO A 149 -16.82 9.74 -16.69
C PRO A 149 -15.92 8.56 -17.06
N ASN A 150 -14.76 8.45 -16.41
CA ASN A 150 -13.81 7.36 -16.59
C ASN A 150 -13.93 6.37 -15.42
N PRO A 151 -14.16 5.07 -15.65
CA PRO A 151 -14.31 4.09 -14.59
C PRO A 151 -12.98 3.79 -13.89
N ALA A 152 -13.05 3.55 -12.57
CA ALA A 152 -11.91 3.18 -11.74
C ALA A 152 -12.10 1.76 -11.20
N VAL A 153 -11.49 0.77 -11.86
CA VAL A 153 -11.71 -0.65 -11.57
C VAL A 153 -10.57 -1.25 -10.73
N ASP A 154 -10.84 -1.50 -9.45
CA ASP A 154 -9.96 -2.22 -8.53
C ASP A 154 -10.47 -3.65 -8.23
N GLY A 155 -9.81 -4.34 -7.29
CA GLY A 155 -10.23 -5.67 -6.85
C GLY A 155 -11.57 -5.71 -6.11
N ASN A 156 -12.05 -4.59 -5.58
CA ASN A 156 -13.39 -4.46 -4.99
C ASN A 156 -14.44 -4.44 -6.10
N VAL A 157 -14.26 -3.56 -7.08
CA VAL A 157 -15.14 -3.44 -8.25
C VAL A 157 -15.22 -4.76 -9.03
N LEU A 158 -14.06 -5.39 -9.32
CA LEU A 158 -14.04 -6.68 -10.02
C LEU A 158 -14.84 -7.77 -9.30
N ARG A 159 -14.75 -7.82 -7.96
CA ARG A 159 -15.53 -8.77 -7.16
C ARG A 159 -17.04 -8.48 -7.21
N VAL A 160 -17.42 -7.21 -7.08
CA VAL A 160 -18.82 -6.78 -7.12
C VAL A 160 -19.43 -7.16 -8.48
N ILE A 161 -18.76 -6.81 -9.57
CA ILE A 161 -19.23 -7.11 -10.93
C ILE A 161 -19.27 -8.61 -11.19
N ALA A 162 -18.25 -9.37 -10.77
CA ALA A 162 -18.23 -10.81 -10.92
C ALA A 162 -19.41 -11.48 -10.20
N ARG A 163 -19.77 -11.03 -9.00
CA ARG A 163 -20.94 -11.53 -8.27
C ARG A 163 -22.26 -11.11 -8.92
N ILE A 164 -22.38 -9.86 -9.37
CA ILE A 164 -23.60 -9.38 -10.05
C ILE A 164 -23.89 -10.21 -11.30
N ARG A 165 -22.85 -10.56 -12.07
CA ARG A 165 -22.97 -11.27 -13.35
C ARG A 165 -22.74 -12.79 -13.27
N LYS A 166 -22.38 -13.34 -12.11
CA LYS A 166 -21.88 -14.73 -11.99
C LYS A 166 -20.73 -15.02 -12.96
N ASP A 167 -19.82 -14.07 -13.11
CA ASP A 167 -18.69 -14.15 -14.03
C ASP A 167 -17.59 -15.07 -13.51
N ASP A 168 -17.41 -16.22 -14.17
CA ASP A 168 -16.46 -17.27 -13.80
C ASP A 168 -15.04 -17.03 -14.33
N ARG A 169 -14.85 -16.00 -15.17
CA ARG A 169 -13.55 -15.62 -15.71
C ARG A 169 -12.60 -15.21 -14.59
N CYS A 170 -11.32 -15.54 -14.74
CA CYS A 170 -10.30 -15.23 -13.76
C CYS A 170 -10.00 -13.71 -13.72
N ILE A 171 -10.34 -13.04 -12.62
CA ILE A 171 -10.14 -11.58 -12.50
C ILE A 171 -8.67 -11.18 -12.36
N SER A 172 -7.74 -12.16 -12.30
CA SER A 172 -6.30 -11.92 -12.35
C SER A 172 -5.78 -11.71 -13.78
N GLU A 173 -6.63 -11.90 -14.80
CA GLU A 173 -6.28 -11.72 -16.20
C GLU A 173 -6.63 -10.30 -16.69
N ASP A 174 -5.68 -9.60 -17.32
CA ASP A 174 -5.86 -8.22 -17.79
C ASP A 174 -7.04 -8.07 -18.75
N LYS A 175 -7.33 -9.08 -19.58
CA LYS A 175 -8.48 -9.06 -20.50
C LYS A 175 -9.82 -9.00 -19.76
N VAL A 176 -9.93 -9.61 -18.59
CA VAL A 176 -11.16 -9.58 -17.77
C VAL A 176 -11.32 -8.20 -17.15
N LYS A 177 -10.23 -7.63 -16.63
CA LYS A 177 -10.24 -6.26 -16.12
C LYS A 177 -10.67 -5.25 -17.19
N LYS A 178 -10.09 -5.33 -18.39
CA LYS A 178 -10.46 -4.47 -19.53
C LYS A 178 -11.91 -4.63 -19.97
N ALA A 179 -12.45 -5.86 -19.92
CA ALA A 179 -13.86 -6.11 -20.22
C ALA A 179 -14.77 -5.42 -19.20
N VAL A 180 -14.47 -5.54 -17.91
CA VAL A 180 -15.23 -4.86 -16.84
C VAL A 180 -15.10 -3.34 -16.93
N GLU A 181 -13.90 -2.82 -17.24
CA GLU A 181 -13.70 -1.38 -17.51
C GLU A 181 -14.60 -0.91 -18.65
N LYS A 182 -14.63 -1.64 -19.77
CA LYS A 182 -15.51 -1.32 -20.91
C LYS A 182 -16.99 -1.34 -20.53
N ASP A 183 -17.43 -2.36 -19.82
CA ASP A 183 -18.83 -2.47 -19.38
C ASP A 183 -19.20 -1.28 -18.46
N LEU A 184 -18.27 -0.82 -17.61
CA LEU A 184 -18.50 0.29 -16.70
C LEU A 184 -18.49 1.66 -17.38
N TRP A 185 -17.72 1.82 -18.46
CA TRP A 185 -17.77 3.00 -19.32
C TRP A 185 -19.17 3.26 -19.88
N GLU A 186 -19.95 2.22 -20.14
CA GLU A 186 -21.30 2.34 -20.70
C GLU A 186 -22.35 2.75 -19.65
N VAL A 187 -22.05 2.62 -18.36
CA VAL A 187 -23.04 2.82 -17.27
C VAL A 187 -22.66 3.91 -16.28
N ILE A 188 -21.41 4.37 -16.26
CA ILE A 188 -20.96 5.43 -15.37
C ILE A 188 -21.78 6.73 -15.62
N PRO A 189 -22.41 7.31 -14.58
CA PRO A 189 -23.19 8.52 -14.73
C PRO A 189 -22.30 9.73 -15.04
N LYS A 190 -22.75 10.59 -15.95
CA LYS A 190 -21.99 11.78 -16.39
C LYS A 190 -22.03 12.93 -15.39
N ASP A 191 -23.05 13.00 -14.56
CA ASP A 191 -23.27 14.06 -13.58
C ASP A 191 -22.51 13.83 -12.26
N ARG A 192 -22.26 12.56 -11.88
CA ARG A 192 -21.54 12.20 -10.64
C ARG A 192 -20.56 11.02 -10.81
N PRO A 193 -19.63 11.07 -11.77
CA PRO A 193 -18.76 9.92 -12.06
C PRO A 193 -17.79 9.59 -10.91
N GLY A 194 -17.26 10.61 -10.23
CA GLY A 194 -16.40 10.44 -9.07
C GLY A 194 -17.10 9.70 -7.92
N ASP A 195 -18.31 10.12 -7.57
CA ASP A 195 -19.10 9.46 -6.53
C ASP A 195 -19.47 8.03 -6.93
N PHE A 196 -19.79 7.78 -8.21
CA PHE A 196 -20.07 6.43 -8.70
C PHE A 196 -18.89 5.48 -8.51
N ASN A 197 -17.69 5.92 -8.92
CA ASN A 197 -16.47 5.13 -8.74
C ASN A 197 -16.19 4.86 -7.27
N GLN A 198 -16.28 5.89 -6.42
CA GLN A 198 -16.08 5.73 -4.99
C GLN A 198 -17.15 4.81 -4.37
N ALA A 199 -18.39 4.89 -4.81
CA ALA A 199 -19.46 4.02 -4.33
C ALA A 199 -19.25 2.56 -4.72
N MET A 200 -18.76 2.30 -5.94
CA MET A 200 -18.40 0.95 -6.40
C MET A 200 -17.26 0.34 -5.56
N MET A 201 -16.27 1.15 -5.18
CA MET A 201 -15.21 0.72 -4.25
C MET A 201 -15.75 0.52 -2.83
N GLU A 202 -16.57 1.45 -2.34
CA GLU A 202 -17.12 1.45 -0.97
C GLU A 202 -18.03 0.25 -0.73
N ILE A 203 -18.94 -0.06 -1.67
CA ILE A 203 -19.82 -1.22 -1.54
C ILE A 203 -19.02 -2.53 -1.52
N GLY A 204 -17.95 -2.63 -2.32
CA GLY A 204 -17.06 -3.78 -2.27
C GLY A 204 -16.30 -3.86 -0.94
N ALA A 205 -15.85 -2.73 -0.41
CA ALA A 205 -15.08 -2.68 0.84
C ALA A 205 -15.92 -2.99 2.09
N CYS A 206 -17.18 -2.55 2.14
CA CYS A 206 -17.99 -2.57 3.35
C CYS A 206 -19.14 -3.60 3.34
N VAL A 207 -19.69 -3.93 2.17
CA VAL A 207 -20.90 -4.77 2.07
C VAL A 207 -20.62 -6.07 1.32
N CYS A 208 -20.13 -5.96 0.09
CA CYS A 208 -19.78 -7.08 -0.78
C CYS A 208 -18.35 -7.55 -0.49
N ILE A 209 -18.08 -7.92 0.77
CA ILE A 209 -16.74 -8.23 1.28
C ILE A 209 -16.15 -9.56 0.74
N PRO A 210 -14.81 -9.72 0.68
CA PRO A 210 -14.16 -10.98 0.37
C PRO A 210 -14.02 -11.87 1.61
N ASN A 211 -13.64 -13.14 1.44
CA ASN A 211 -13.25 -14.06 2.51
C ASN A 211 -14.29 -14.24 3.64
N GLY A 212 -15.57 -14.27 3.26
CA GLY A 212 -16.69 -14.43 4.19
C GLY A 212 -18.03 -14.21 3.50
N ALA A 213 -19.11 -14.35 4.27
CA ALA A 213 -20.45 -14.05 3.78
C ALA A 213 -20.61 -12.52 3.58
N PRO A 214 -20.94 -12.04 2.36
CA PRO A 214 -21.23 -10.62 2.15
C PRO A 214 -22.53 -10.21 2.85
N HIS A 215 -22.63 -8.94 3.22
CA HIS A 215 -23.82 -8.34 3.88
C HIS A 215 -24.93 -8.05 2.86
N CYS A 216 -25.39 -9.08 2.15
CA CYS A 216 -26.31 -8.91 1.01
C CYS A 216 -27.65 -8.28 1.37
N GLU A 217 -28.11 -8.41 2.62
CA GLU A 217 -29.35 -7.78 3.08
C GLU A 217 -29.26 -6.24 3.10
N GLU A 218 -28.06 -5.69 3.23
CA GLU A 218 -27.77 -4.25 3.21
C GLU A 218 -27.38 -3.75 1.81
N CYS A 219 -27.26 -4.65 0.83
CA CYS A 219 -26.74 -4.33 -0.49
C CYS A 219 -27.81 -3.67 -1.39
N PRO A 220 -27.59 -2.43 -1.88
CA PRO A 220 -28.52 -1.75 -2.77
C PRO A 220 -28.63 -2.42 -4.15
N LEU A 221 -27.68 -3.29 -4.48
CA LEU A 221 -27.61 -4.02 -5.76
C LEU A 221 -28.13 -5.46 -5.66
N ARG A 222 -28.72 -5.84 -4.51
CA ARG A 222 -29.22 -7.21 -4.26
C ARG A 222 -30.19 -7.69 -5.35
N GLN A 223 -31.12 -6.84 -5.77
CA GLN A 223 -32.20 -7.19 -6.72
C GLN A 223 -31.68 -7.57 -8.11
N ILE A 224 -30.49 -7.13 -8.49
CA ILE A 224 -29.89 -7.40 -9.80
C ILE A 224 -28.74 -8.41 -9.74
N CYS A 225 -28.41 -8.93 -8.55
CA CYS A 225 -27.23 -9.76 -8.34
C CYS A 225 -27.54 -11.24 -8.57
N LEU A 226 -27.01 -11.81 -9.67
CA LEU A 226 -27.23 -13.22 -10.02
C LEU A 226 -26.64 -14.17 -8.97
N ALA A 227 -25.46 -13.88 -8.42
CA ALA A 227 -24.88 -14.73 -7.39
C ALA A 227 -25.68 -14.70 -6.07
N TYR A 228 -26.44 -13.62 -5.82
CA TYR A 228 -27.32 -13.55 -4.65
C TYR A 228 -28.55 -14.43 -4.82
N GLU A 229 -29.20 -14.35 -5.97
CA GLU A 229 -30.35 -15.20 -6.31
C GLU A 229 -30.04 -16.68 -6.11
N ASP A 230 -28.86 -17.12 -6.53
CA ASP A 230 -28.46 -18.53 -6.46
C ASP A 230 -27.72 -18.91 -5.17
N GLY A 231 -27.47 -17.96 -4.26
CA GLY A 231 -26.70 -18.21 -3.04
C GLY A 231 -25.23 -18.62 -3.28
N THR A 232 -24.63 -18.17 -4.39
CA THR A 232 -23.28 -18.58 -4.85
C THR A 232 -22.21 -17.49 -4.72
N GLN A 233 -22.46 -16.41 -3.99
CA GLN A 233 -21.58 -15.24 -3.89
C GLN A 233 -20.15 -15.58 -3.43
N GLN A 234 -19.98 -16.61 -2.60
CA GLN A 234 -18.67 -17.03 -2.09
C GLN A 234 -17.82 -17.77 -3.14
N GLN A 235 -18.42 -18.22 -4.25
CA GLN A 235 -17.72 -18.82 -5.38
C GLN A 235 -17.05 -17.77 -6.28
N TYR A 236 -17.41 -16.48 -6.10
CA TYR A 236 -16.92 -15.37 -6.92
C TYR A 236 -16.16 -14.32 -6.08
N PRO A 237 -15.12 -13.69 -6.65
CA PRO A 237 -14.64 -13.87 -8.02
C PRO A 237 -13.65 -15.04 -8.14
N ASN A 238 -13.53 -15.60 -9.35
CA ASN A 238 -12.44 -16.53 -9.65
C ASN A 238 -11.10 -15.79 -9.70
N LYS A 239 -10.07 -16.32 -9.03
CA LYS A 239 -8.72 -15.73 -8.95
C LYS A 239 -7.68 -16.81 -9.19
N ALA A 240 -6.56 -16.42 -9.82
CA ALA A 240 -5.42 -17.31 -9.96
C ALA A 240 -4.88 -17.71 -8.58
N LYS A 241 -4.43 -18.97 -8.45
CA LYS A 241 -3.71 -19.40 -7.25
C LYS A 241 -2.44 -18.56 -7.08
N ALA A 242 -2.21 -18.10 -5.85
CA ALA A 242 -0.96 -17.43 -5.51
C ALA A 242 0.22 -18.40 -5.70
N LYS A 243 1.34 -17.89 -6.21
CA LYS A 243 2.58 -18.67 -6.27
C LYS A 243 3.09 -18.95 -4.86
N GLU A 244 3.76 -20.09 -4.70
CA GLU A 244 4.48 -20.39 -3.46
C GLU A 244 5.58 -19.36 -3.22
N ARG A 245 5.78 -19.03 -1.94
CA ARG A 245 6.79 -18.06 -1.52
C ARG A 245 8.13 -18.77 -1.38
N THR A 246 9.20 -18.12 -1.84
CA THR A 246 10.56 -18.57 -1.54
C THR A 246 10.90 -18.27 -0.08
N ILE A 247 11.47 -19.23 0.65
CA ILE A 247 11.94 -19.02 2.01
C ILE A 247 13.43 -18.66 1.98
N GLU A 248 13.80 -17.60 2.69
CA GLU A 248 15.19 -17.19 2.92
C GLU A 248 15.48 -17.17 4.42
N GLU A 249 16.52 -17.89 4.80
CA GLU A 249 17.03 -17.89 6.18
C GLU A 249 18.11 -16.82 6.32
N LYS A 250 18.07 -16.08 7.43
CA LYS A 250 19.01 -14.99 7.72
C LYS A 250 19.38 -14.94 9.20
N THR A 251 20.58 -14.44 9.46
CA THR A 251 21.05 -14.07 10.79
C THR A 251 21.28 -12.57 10.84
N ILE A 252 20.51 -11.85 11.67
CA ILE A 252 20.50 -10.39 11.79
C ILE A 252 21.42 -9.97 12.95
N LEU A 253 22.28 -8.98 12.70
CA LEU A 253 23.32 -8.55 13.63
C LEU A 253 23.03 -7.13 14.13
N ILE A 254 22.67 -7.01 15.40
CA ILE A 254 22.50 -5.72 16.07
C ILE A 254 23.82 -5.36 16.75
N ILE A 255 24.71 -4.72 16.00
CA ILE A 255 26.06 -4.37 16.43
C ILE A 255 26.05 -2.96 17.02
N ARG A 256 26.58 -2.81 18.24
CA ARG A 256 26.69 -1.51 18.93
C ARG A 256 27.88 -1.46 19.89
N ASP A 257 28.42 -0.28 20.11
CA ASP A 257 29.30 0.01 21.23
C ASP A 257 28.53 0.78 22.33
N ALA A 258 29.20 1.64 23.10
CA ALA A 258 28.57 2.48 24.11
C ALA A 258 27.62 3.55 23.52
N GLU A 259 27.92 4.10 22.33
CA GLU A 259 27.27 5.29 21.77
C GLU A 259 26.59 5.01 20.43
N LEU A 260 27.23 4.22 19.58
CA LEU A 260 26.88 4.03 18.18
C LEU A 260 26.29 2.63 17.94
N ALA A 261 25.53 2.54 16.85
CA ALA A 261 25.05 1.29 16.26
C ALA A 261 25.36 1.25 14.76
N VAL A 262 25.44 0.04 14.22
CA VAL A 262 25.72 -0.19 12.80
C VAL A 262 24.44 -0.41 12.01
N LEU A 263 24.30 0.31 10.91
CA LEU A 263 23.35 0.05 9.84
C LEU A 263 24.06 -0.14 8.50
N HIS A 264 23.33 -0.68 7.54
CA HIS A 264 23.74 -0.82 6.16
C HIS A 264 22.63 -0.28 5.25
N LYS A 265 22.98 0.53 4.25
CA LYS A 265 22.02 1.04 3.26
C LYS A 265 21.90 0.04 2.12
N ARG A 266 20.71 -0.49 1.90
CA ARG A 266 20.45 -1.45 0.83
C ARG A 266 20.71 -0.81 -0.55
N PRO A 267 21.15 -1.59 -1.55
CA PRO A 267 21.34 -1.11 -2.91
C PRO A 267 20.10 -0.39 -3.48
N ALA A 268 20.31 0.48 -4.46
CA ALA A 268 19.24 1.26 -5.11
C ALA A 268 18.24 0.41 -5.94
N LYS A 269 18.49 -0.89 -6.09
CA LYS A 269 17.63 -1.84 -6.82
C LYS A 269 17.38 -3.09 -6.00
N GLY A 270 16.26 -3.75 -6.27
CA GLY A 270 15.87 -5.00 -5.62
C GLY A 270 14.91 -4.82 -4.45
N LEU A 271 14.82 -5.84 -3.60
CA LEU A 271 13.91 -5.86 -2.45
C LEU A 271 14.33 -4.79 -1.43
N LEU A 272 13.36 -3.97 -0.99
CA LEU A 272 13.56 -2.89 -0.02
C LEU A 272 14.69 -1.93 -0.44
N ALA A 273 14.80 -1.68 -1.75
CA ALA A 273 15.85 -0.82 -2.32
C ALA A 273 15.97 0.52 -1.58
N GLY A 274 17.21 0.97 -1.34
CA GLY A 274 17.54 2.25 -0.71
C GLY A 274 17.16 2.40 0.78
N MET A 275 16.53 1.40 1.39
CA MET A 275 16.21 1.40 2.81
C MET A 275 17.41 1.00 3.66
N TYR A 276 17.37 1.33 4.96
CA TYR A 276 18.38 0.94 5.91
C TYR A 276 18.01 -0.38 6.57
N GLU A 277 19.02 -1.19 6.86
CA GLU A 277 18.87 -2.45 7.56
C GLU A 277 20.02 -2.69 8.53
N PHE A 278 19.83 -3.66 9.40
CA PHE A 278 20.92 -4.20 10.20
C PHE A 278 21.81 -5.10 9.32
N PRO A 279 23.13 -5.14 9.54
CA PRO A 279 24.00 -6.14 8.91
C PRO A 279 23.44 -7.56 9.11
N SER A 280 23.62 -8.41 8.11
CA SER A 280 23.06 -9.77 8.15
C SER A 280 23.91 -10.79 7.42
N MET A 281 23.95 -12.01 7.93
CA MET A 281 24.55 -13.18 7.31
C MET A 281 23.47 -14.08 6.70
N LYS A 282 23.81 -14.82 5.64
CA LYS A 282 22.91 -15.78 5.00
C LYS A 282 22.82 -17.06 5.83
N GLY A 283 21.61 -17.60 6.00
CA GLY A 283 21.37 -18.80 6.80
C GLY A 283 21.27 -18.52 8.29
N PHE A 284 21.12 -19.59 9.07
CA PHE A 284 21.15 -19.55 10.53
C PHE A 284 22.56 -19.82 11.05
N CYS A 285 23.23 -18.75 11.48
CA CYS A 285 24.60 -18.81 11.97
C CYS A 285 24.65 -18.96 13.50
N THR A 286 25.68 -19.64 13.99
CA THR A 286 25.97 -19.75 15.43
C THR A 286 26.63 -18.47 15.98
N ALA A 287 26.72 -18.35 17.30
CA ALA A 287 27.38 -17.21 17.92
C ALA A 287 28.89 -17.19 17.59
N GLU A 288 29.51 -18.36 17.43
CA GLU A 288 30.91 -18.53 17.04
C GLU A 288 31.15 -18.01 15.62
N GLU A 289 30.33 -18.43 14.64
CA GLU A 289 30.41 -17.95 13.25
C GLU A 289 30.21 -16.43 13.15
N VAL A 290 29.27 -15.88 13.95
CA VAL A 290 29.07 -14.42 14.04
C VAL A 290 30.31 -13.73 14.60
N LYS A 291 30.94 -14.29 15.63
CA LYS A 291 32.16 -13.72 16.22
C LYS A 291 33.31 -13.71 15.23
N GLU A 292 33.50 -14.79 14.48
CA GLU A 292 34.52 -14.90 13.42
C GLU A 292 34.28 -13.84 12.34
N TYR A 293 33.06 -13.77 11.81
CA TYR A 293 32.67 -12.76 10.81
C TYR A 293 32.95 -11.32 11.26
N LEU A 294 32.62 -10.97 12.50
CA LEU A 294 32.86 -9.63 13.03
C LEU A 294 34.35 -9.34 13.24
N THR A 295 35.13 -10.36 13.63
CA THR A 295 36.58 -10.25 13.79
C THR A 295 37.26 -10.01 12.43
N GLU A 296 36.83 -10.72 11.38
CA GLU A 296 37.27 -10.49 10.00
C GLU A 296 36.92 -9.09 9.48
N ASN A 297 35.83 -8.52 9.99
CA ASN A 297 35.42 -7.13 9.73
C ASN A 297 36.08 -6.10 10.66
N GLY A 298 37.09 -6.49 11.43
CA GLY A 298 37.91 -5.59 12.25
C GLY A 298 37.25 -5.16 13.57
N LEU A 299 36.19 -5.84 14.00
CA LEU A 299 35.50 -5.56 15.26
C LEU A 299 35.91 -6.54 16.36
N GLN A 300 36.23 -6.00 17.54
CA GLN A 300 36.47 -6.79 18.74
C GLN A 300 35.16 -7.03 19.51
N VAL A 301 34.67 -8.26 19.47
CA VAL A 301 33.42 -8.66 20.12
C VAL A 301 33.61 -8.87 21.63
N LEU A 302 32.88 -8.11 22.44
CA LEU A 302 32.83 -8.25 23.90
C LEU A 302 31.74 -9.22 24.36
N ARG A 303 30.57 -9.17 23.72
CA ARG A 303 29.42 -10.00 24.10
C ARG A 303 28.48 -10.23 22.92
N ILE A 304 28.01 -11.46 22.78
CA ILE A 304 26.93 -11.85 21.86
C ILE A 304 25.77 -12.37 22.71
N GLN A 305 24.57 -11.84 22.46
CA GLN A 305 23.34 -12.28 23.11
C GLN A 305 22.31 -12.65 22.03
N PRO A 306 21.75 -13.87 22.04
CA PRO A 306 20.68 -14.24 21.11
C PRO A 306 19.42 -13.39 21.38
N LEU A 307 18.73 -13.05 20.31
CA LEU A 307 17.42 -12.39 20.30
C LEU A 307 16.34 -13.37 19.86
N GLU A 308 15.08 -12.97 20.00
CA GLU A 308 13.94 -13.77 19.54
C GLU A 308 13.98 -14.00 18.02
N ASP A 309 13.66 -15.23 17.62
CA ASP A 309 13.48 -15.57 16.21
C ASP A 309 12.28 -14.79 15.64
N ALA A 310 12.43 -14.30 14.42
CA ALA A 310 11.40 -13.52 13.76
C ALA A 310 11.11 -14.05 12.35
N LYS A 311 9.85 -13.98 11.96
CA LYS A 311 9.41 -14.28 10.60
C LYS A 311 8.78 -13.05 9.99
N HIS A 312 9.20 -12.71 8.76
CA HIS A 312 8.57 -11.66 7.98
C HIS A 312 8.09 -12.19 6.63
N ILE A 313 6.86 -11.85 6.26
CA ILE A 313 6.20 -12.37 5.05
C ILE A 313 6.05 -11.23 4.04
N PHE A 314 6.68 -11.40 2.87
CA PHE A 314 6.41 -10.60 1.69
C PHE A 314 5.42 -11.34 0.77
N SER A 315 4.96 -10.68 -0.29
CA SER A 315 4.04 -11.32 -1.26
C SER A 315 4.65 -12.51 -1.99
N HIS A 316 5.97 -12.47 -2.24
CA HIS A 316 6.67 -13.46 -3.09
C HIS A 316 7.77 -14.23 -2.34
N ARG A 317 8.06 -13.89 -1.09
CA ARG A 317 9.09 -14.55 -0.27
C ARG A 317 8.81 -14.42 1.21
N GLU A 318 9.50 -15.22 2.03
CA GLU A 318 9.48 -15.17 3.48
C GLU A 318 10.90 -15.08 4.01
N TRP A 319 11.14 -14.21 4.97
CA TRP A 319 12.38 -14.16 5.74
C TRP A 319 12.16 -14.86 7.06
N HIS A 320 12.98 -15.87 7.33
CA HIS A 320 13.07 -16.53 8.62
C HIS A 320 14.39 -16.08 9.22
N MET A 321 14.31 -15.40 10.36
CA MET A 321 15.42 -14.63 10.91
C MET A 321 15.75 -15.09 12.32
N LYS A 322 17.04 -15.29 12.57
CA LYS A 322 17.62 -15.29 13.92
C LYS A 322 18.30 -13.95 14.15
N GLY A 323 18.34 -13.48 15.39
CA GLY A 323 18.98 -12.21 15.73
C GLY A 323 20.03 -12.36 16.82
N TYR A 324 21.08 -11.54 16.77
CA TYR A 324 22.02 -11.37 17.86
C TYR A 324 22.17 -9.89 18.21
N LEU A 325 22.22 -9.59 19.51
CA LEU A 325 22.69 -8.31 20.04
C LEU A 325 24.18 -8.45 20.36
N ILE A 326 25.01 -7.66 19.69
CA ILE A 326 26.46 -7.70 19.81
C ILE A 326 26.97 -6.41 20.42
N ARG A 327 27.71 -6.53 21.53
CA ARG A 327 28.51 -5.44 22.08
C ARG A 327 29.95 -5.60 21.61
N VAL A 328 30.49 -4.55 21.02
CA VAL A 328 31.89 -4.45 20.62
C VAL A 328 32.61 -3.40 21.46
N ASP A 329 33.93 -3.44 21.47
CA ASP A 329 34.76 -2.51 22.27
C ASP A 329 34.62 -1.07 21.78
N GLU A 330 34.86 -0.84 20.50
CA GLU A 330 34.73 0.47 19.86
C GLU A 330 34.23 0.28 18.42
N LEU A 331 33.19 1.03 18.03
CA LEU A 331 32.84 1.23 16.63
C LEU A 331 33.64 2.40 16.06
N ALA A 332 34.97 2.25 16.02
CA ALA A 332 35.80 3.15 15.26
C ALA A 332 35.47 2.94 13.77
N PRO A 333 35.38 4.00 12.94
CA PRO A 333 35.19 3.88 11.49
C PRO A 333 36.46 3.33 10.81
N LYS A 334 36.82 2.11 11.16
CA LYS A 334 37.94 1.34 10.61
C LYS A 334 37.35 0.46 9.52
N LYS A 335 37.40 0.94 8.27
CA LYS A 335 36.99 0.19 7.08
C LYS A 335 38.02 -0.89 6.76
N VAL A 336 38.06 -1.94 7.57
CA VAL A 336 39.14 -2.95 7.54
C VAL A 336 38.69 -4.26 6.88
N GLY A 337 37.38 -4.54 6.83
CA GLY A 337 36.82 -5.74 6.20
C GLY A 337 35.95 -5.50 4.96
N PRO A 338 35.65 -6.57 4.21
CA PRO A 338 34.96 -6.50 2.91
C PRO A 338 33.56 -5.89 2.98
N ASP A 339 32.82 -6.09 4.08
CA ASP A 339 31.46 -5.55 4.26
C ASP A 339 31.44 -4.28 5.13
N SER A 340 32.38 -4.15 6.08
CA SER A 340 32.49 -2.98 6.96
C SER A 340 32.70 -1.65 6.25
N ALA A 341 33.10 -1.68 4.97
CA ALA A 341 33.30 -0.50 4.15
C ALA A 341 32.01 0.28 3.85
N ASP A 342 30.87 -0.43 3.85
CA ASP A 342 29.53 0.08 3.54
C ASP A 342 28.65 0.25 4.79
N TRP A 343 29.22 0.04 5.98
CA TRP A 343 28.55 0.25 7.25
C TRP A 343 28.44 1.73 7.60
N ILE A 344 27.30 2.06 8.20
CA ILE A 344 26.93 3.40 8.61
C ILE A 344 26.78 3.36 10.13
N TYR A 345 27.56 4.20 10.79
CA TYR A 345 27.59 4.31 12.25
C TYR A 345 26.66 5.45 12.65
N ILE A 346 25.70 5.14 13.49
CA ILE A 346 24.64 6.08 13.86
C ILE A 346 24.43 6.08 15.37
N GLU A 347 23.97 7.21 15.90
CA GLU A 347 23.37 7.18 17.23
C GLU A 347 21.99 6.53 17.12
N PRO A 348 21.61 5.57 17.99
CA PRO A 348 20.32 4.88 17.91
C PRO A 348 19.10 5.81 17.81
N ARG A 349 19.15 7.00 18.43
CA ARG A 349 18.07 8.00 18.38
C ARG A 349 17.82 8.54 16.97
N GLU A 350 18.82 8.56 16.10
CA GLU A 350 18.69 9.08 14.73
C GLU A 350 17.78 8.22 13.84
N THR A 351 17.54 6.95 14.21
CA THR A 351 16.60 6.08 13.49
C THR A 351 15.16 6.58 13.53
N GLN A 352 14.81 7.42 14.51
CA GLN A 352 13.47 7.98 14.64
C GLN A 352 13.13 8.90 13.47
N ASP A 353 14.11 9.62 12.93
CA ASP A 353 13.86 10.69 11.97
C ASP A 353 14.62 10.50 10.64
N ARG A 354 15.82 9.92 10.66
CA ARG A 354 16.74 9.96 9.51
C ARG A 354 16.82 8.67 8.71
N TYR A 355 16.73 7.52 9.38
CA TYR A 355 17.03 6.23 8.76
C TYR A 355 15.76 5.40 8.60
N PRO A 356 15.16 5.32 7.39
CA PRO A 356 13.98 4.50 7.16
C PRO A 356 14.34 3.01 7.21
N ILE A 357 13.89 2.33 8.26
CA ILE A 357 14.09 0.90 8.53
C ILE A 357 12.76 0.17 8.28
N PRO A 358 12.72 -0.86 7.41
CA PRO A 358 11.49 -1.55 7.09
C PRO A 358 10.96 -2.36 8.28
N SER A 359 9.64 -2.50 8.35
CA SER A 359 8.94 -3.29 9.38
C SER A 359 9.38 -4.75 9.46
N ALA A 360 10.09 -5.26 8.44
CA ALA A 360 10.76 -6.55 8.46
C ALA A 360 11.69 -6.73 9.67
N PHE A 361 12.29 -5.64 10.17
CA PHE A 361 13.21 -5.68 11.30
C PHE A 361 12.59 -5.20 12.62
N ALA A 362 11.25 -5.05 12.70
CA ALA A 362 10.58 -4.52 13.88
C ALA A 362 10.86 -5.32 15.17
N ALA A 363 11.02 -6.64 15.07
CA ALA A 363 11.38 -7.49 16.20
C ALA A 363 12.76 -7.15 16.80
N TYR A 364 13.69 -6.68 15.95
CA TYR A 364 15.07 -6.41 16.33
C TYR A 364 15.33 -4.94 16.65
N ALA A 365 14.42 -4.03 16.28
CA ALA A 365 14.50 -2.61 16.61
C ALA A 365 14.62 -2.36 18.13
N LYS A 366 14.05 -3.25 18.96
CA LYS A 366 14.21 -3.20 20.42
C LYS A 366 15.68 -3.22 20.86
N GLY A 367 16.55 -3.93 20.15
CA GLY A 367 17.98 -4.04 20.46
C GLY A 367 18.74 -2.69 20.36
N LEU A 368 18.23 -1.75 19.56
CA LEU A 368 18.73 -0.37 19.50
C LEU A 368 18.36 0.44 20.76
N SER A 369 17.17 0.21 21.30
CA SER A 369 16.61 0.93 22.47
C SER A 369 16.92 0.30 23.83
N MET A 370 17.44 -0.93 23.90
CA MET A 370 17.79 -1.58 25.18
C MET A 370 19.06 -0.93 25.78
N GLN A 371 18.92 -0.08 26.81
CA GLN A 371 20.06 0.27 27.68
C GLN A 371 20.57 -1.03 28.33
N LEU A 372 21.83 -1.43 28.03
CA LEU A 372 22.46 -2.51 28.78
C LEU A 372 23.23 -1.91 29.95
N GLY A 373 22.81 -2.23 31.18
CA GLY A 373 23.66 -2.20 32.38
C GLY A 373 23.46 -1.02 33.34
N ILE A 374 22.57 -1.22 34.30
CA ILE A 374 22.59 -0.80 35.73
C ILE A 374 23.61 0.29 36.12
N PRO A 375 23.19 1.44 36.70
CA PRO A 375 24.11 2.30 37.44
C PRO A 375 24.60 1.56 38.70
N ARG A 376 25.88 1.18 38.73
CA ARG A 376 26.57 0.86 39.99
C ARG A 376 26.81 2.16 40.75
N THR A 377 25.99 2.37 41.79
CA THR A 377 26.27 3.04 43.08
C THR A 377 27.25 4.23 43.11
N MET A 378 26.74 5.37 43.59
CA MET A 378 27.44 6.17 44.59
C MET A 378 26.44 6.66 45.65
N PHE A 379 26.67 6.17 46.88
CA PHE A 379 26.13 6.50 48.21
C PHE A 379 24.64 6.34 48.50
#